data_AF-W8RWP6-F1
#
_entry.id   AF-W8RWP6-F1
#
_cell.length_a   1.000
_cell.length_b   1.000
_cell.length_c   1.000
_cell.angle_alpha   90.00
_cell.angle_beta   90.00
_cell.angle_gamma   90.00
#
_symmetry.space_group_name_H-M   'P 1'
#
loop_
_entity.id
_entity.type
_entity.pdbx_description
1 polymer ?
#
loop_
_entity_poly.entity_id
_entity_poly.type
_entity_poly.pdbx_seq_one_letter_code
_entity_poly.pdbx_strand_id
1 'polypeptide(L)'
;MNDHLALLRKLRGASPLDSAPSREALTDHLAVRIDEVGVTAFAEFSYLQRMAANALGTEKTAHFARVLREARVSIKPPDRCPWEAVGRMIASLPAEWQEPLAEQITVSKKGQAVLGKTIWSVDYTKSVLAALSRWVTYCAAEGIPLLPTASALHRYACRLVQPVSDRLPTSTGTAANYLQRILAGLPVATRGQFRSTACGFVVADWRERARAEGASTKTGSQLVGASMLYQFGFRMMAEAHSRPVRGVRAATIFRNGLILAVGAALPERARALTWLEFDRTLNLIDRKYLHVVLPGEALKYPEARKAREGYDVVFENAGLAEALHAYRSFYRPLFDDGLHLFPSVRGKRGAIMSKQLGRLTGNLTEREFGVRIPIHRLRDNVATEASEHLVGGAYAAKTLLRHVDEAITLRHYDHAEGLKSANEFEDYIEGRRTTRVELML
;
A
#
# COMPACT_ATOMS: atom_id res chain seq x y z
N MET A 1 36.67 -20.24 29.57
CA MET A 1 36.39 -20.91 28.28
C MET A 1 35.41 -20.02 27.53
N ASN A 2 35.52 -19.84 26.21
CA ASN A 2 34.59 -18.97 25.48
C ASN A 2 33.18 -19.60 25.46
N ASP A 3 32.22 -18.97 26.14
CA ASP A 3 30.85 -19.49 26.31
C ASP A 3 30.12 -19.68 24.98
N HIS A 4 30.40 -18.85 23.98
CA HIS A 4 29.88 -19.01 22.63
C HIS A 4 30.36 -20.30 21.97
N LEU A 5 31.64 -20.64 22.12
CA LEU A 5 32.18 -21.91 21.62
C LEU A 5 31.60 -23.10 22.38
N ALA A 6 31.34 -22.97 23.69
CA ALA A 6 30.70 -24.01 24.48
C ALA A 6 29.26 -24.27 24.03
N LEU A 7 28.46 -23.21 23.82
CA LEU A 7 27.10 -23.32 23.29
C LEU A 7 27.10 -23.93 21.87
N LEU A 8 28.02 -23.50 21.01
CA LEU A 8 28.15 -24.06 19.65
C LEU A 8 28.49 -25.55 19.67
N ARG A 9 29.42 -25.98 20.53
CA ARG A 9 29.75 -27.40 20.71
C ARG A 9 28.54 -28.19 21.21
N LYS A 10 27.81 -27.67 22.20
CA LYS A 10 26.58 -28.28 22.71
C LYS A 10 25.55 -28.48 21.59
N LEU A 11 25.30 -27.46 20.76
CA LEU A 11 24.36 -27.55 19.66
C LEU A 11 24.80 -28.53 18.56
N ARG A 12 26.11 -28.66 18.30
CA ARG A 12 26.65 -29.62 17.33
C ARG A 12 26.48 -31.08 17.77
N GLY A 13 26.49 -31.33 19.07
CA GLY A 13 26.28 -32.66 19.64
C GLY A 13 24.83 -32.97 19.99
N ALA A 14 23.90 -32.04 19.77
CA ALA A 14 22.50 -32.22 20.13
C ALA A 14 21.73 -33.05 19.09
N SER A 15 20.65 -33.65 19.54
CA SER A 15 19.70 -34.45 18.77
C SER A 15 18.32 -33.78 18.72
N PRO A 16 17.43 -34.18 17.80
CA PRO A 16 16.06 -33.64 17.75
C PRO A 16 15.23 -33.85 19.02
N LEU A 17 15.62 -34.77 19.90
CA LEU A 17 14.95 -35.04 21.18
C LEU A 17 15.36 -34.06 22.28
N ASP A 18 16.52 -33.41 22.13
CA ASP A 18 17.02 -32.47 23.13
C ASP A 18 16.18 -31.18 23.19
N SER A 19 16.16 -30.58 24.38
CA SER A 19 15.53 -29.28 24.60
C SER A 19 16.38 -28.16 23.99
N ALA A 20 15.76 -27.26 23.24
CA ALA A 20 16.42 -26.03 22.81
C ALA A 20 16.69 -25.11 24.03
N PRO A 21 17.78 -24.32 24.02
CA PRO A 21 18.01 -23.29 25.02
C PRO A 21 16.82 -22.34 25.14
N SER A 22 16.50 -21.90 26.35
CA SER A 22 15.40 -20.95 26.57
C SER A 22 15.66 -19.60 25.89
N ARG A 23 14.60 -18.85 25.63
CA ARG A 23 14.71 -17.50 25.04
C ARG A 23 15.50 -16.55 25.94
N GLU A 24 15.34 -16.66 27.25
CA GLU A 24 16.05 -15.84 28.25
C GLU A 24 17.56 -16.13 28.18
N ALA A 25 17.95 -17.39 28.29
CA ALA A 25 19.36 -17.80 28.19
C ALA A 25 20.02 -17.35 26.88
N LEU A 26 19.28 -17.38 25.77
CA LEU A 26 19.77 -16.89 24.48
C LEU A 26 19.88 -15.36 24.41
N THR A 27 18.98 -14.64 25.08
CA THR A 27 19.03 -13.18 25.19
C THR A 27 20.26 -12.75 25.97
N ASP A 28 20.48 -13.36 27.13
CA ASP A 28 21.64 -13.07 27.98
C ASP A 28 22.94 -13.42 27.26
N HIS A 29 22.99 -14.59 26.61
CA HIS A 29 24.11 -15.01 25.79
C HIS A 29 24.45 -14.01 24.68
N LEU A 30 23.42 -13.51 23.97
CA LEU A 30 23.63 -12.53 22.90
C LEU A 30 24.08 -11.18 23.47
N ALA A 31 23.53 -10.74 24.61
CA ALA A 31 23.91 -9.48 25.24
C ALA A 31 25.40 -9.49 25.65
N VAL A 32 25.82 -10.52 26.39
CA VAL A 32 27.25 -10.72 26.76
C VAL A 32 28.12 -10.74 25.51
N ARG A 33 27.69 -11.44 24.45
CA ARG A 33 28.48 -11.52 23.22
C ARG A 33 28.59 -10.18 22.48
N ILE A 34 27.55 -9.35 22.52
CA ILE A 34 27.60 -7.99 21.95
C ILE A 34 28.63 -7.14 22.72
N ASP A 35 28.70 -7.26 24.04
CA ASP A 35 29.69 -6.52 24.84
C ASP A 35 31.14 -6.97 24.54
N GLU A 36 31.34 -8.27 24.27
CA GLU A 36 32.66 -8.83 23.96
C GLU A 36 33.17 -8.48 22.55
N VAL A 37 32.31 -8.56 21.52
CA VAL A 37 32.75 -8.49 20.11
C VAL A 37 31.92 -7.55 19.23
N GLY A 38 31.02 -6.78 19.82
CA GLY A 38 30.20 -5.79 19.14
C GLY A 38 29.30 -6.39 18.05
N VAL A 39 29.25 -5.73 16.90
CA VAL A 39 28.34 -6.06 15.78
C VAL A 39 28.56 -7.48 15.22
N THR A 40 29.77 -8.03 15.35
CA THR A 40 30.09 -9.39 14.88
C THR A 40 29.25 -10.46 15.60
N ALA A 41 28.84 -10.21 16.86
CA ALA A 41 27.99 -11.10 17.66
C ALA A 41 26.73 -11.51 16.91
N PHE A 42 26.17 -10.59 16.11
CA PHE A 42 24.97 -10.86 15.33
C PHE A 42 25.16 -11.88 14.21
N ALA A 43 26.33 -11.93 13.58
CA ALA A 43 26.64 -12.90 12.54
C ALA A 43 26.90 -14.28 13.17
N GLU A 44 27.66 -14.31 14.26
CA GLU A 44 27.92 -15.53 15.04
C GLU A 44 26.63 -16.14 15.59
N PHE A 45 25.75 -15.32 16.16
CA PHE A 45 24.45 -15.77 16.65
C PHE A 45 23.54 -16.27 15.51
N SER A 46 23.62 -15.67 14.32
CA SER A 46 22.92 -16.18 13.13
C SER A 46 23.44 -17.56 12.72
N TYR A 47 24.74 -17.82 12.92
CA TYR A 47 25.32 -19.14 12.71
C TYR A 47 24.86 -20.15 13.78
N LEU A 48 24.82 -19.76 15.06
CA LEU A 48 24.23 -20.59 16.13
C LEU A 48 22.80 -21.00 15.80
N GLN A 49 21.97 -20.08 15.32
CA GLN A 49 20.60 -20.39 14.91
C GLN A 49 20.55 -21.46 13.81
N ARG A 50 21.43 -21.38 12.80
CA ARG A 50 21.48 -22.40 11.73
C ARG A 50 21.88 -23.77 12.28
N MET A 51 22.88 -23.81 13.14
CA MET A 51 23.32 -25.05 13.77
C MET A 51 22.23 -25.66 14.65
N ALA A 52 21.55 -24.83 15.46
CA ALA A 52 20.43 -25.26 16.26
C ALA A 52 19.28 -25.80 15.39
N ALA A 53 18.91 -25.10 14.31
CA ALA A 53 17.84 -25.55 13.42
C ALA A 53 18.16 -26.90 12.75
N ASN A 54 19.41 -27.14 12.38
CA ASN A 54 19.85 -28.41 11.82
C ASN A 54 19.82 -29.56 12.86
N ALA A 55 20.24 -29.30 14.10
CA ALA A 55 20.35 -30.33 15.13
C ALA A 55 19.01 -30.63 15.84
N LEU A 56 18.26 -29.59 16.17
CA LEU A 56 17.06 -29.64 17.01
C LEU A 56 15.75 -29.50 16.23
N GLY A 57 15.83 -29.11 14.96
CA GLY A 57 14.68 -28.81 14.11
C GLY A 57 14.32 -27.33 14.03
N THR A 58 13.72 -26.95 12.90
CA THR A 58 13.46 -25.55 12.53
C THR A 58 12.41 -24.89 13.40
N GLU A 59 11.39 -25.64 13.83
CA GLU A 59 10.28 -25.12 14.62
C GLU A 59 10.69 -24.84 16.07
N LYS A 60 11.37 -25.81 16.69
CA LYS A 60 11.88 -25.73 18.07
C LYS A 60 12.87 -24.59 18.30
N THR A 61 13.46 -24.06 17.22
CA THR A 61 14.54 -23.06 17.27
C THR A 61 14.13 -21.72 16.67
N ALA A 62 12.85 -21.53 16.35
CA ALA A 62 12.35 -20.29 15.75
C ALA A 62 12.57 -19.07 16.67
N HIS A 63 12.54 -19.24 17.99
CA HIS A 63 12.75 -18.16 18.97
C HIS A 63 14.15 -17.54 18.93
N PHE A 64 15.16 -18.23 18.38
CA PHE A 64 16.48 -17.64 18.14
C PHE A 64 16.38 -16.41 17.24
N ALA A 65 15.55 -16.45 16.19
CA ALA A 65 15.35 -15.31 15.32
C ALA A 65 14.68 -14.13 16.02
N ARG A 66 13.80 -14.42 16.99
CA ARG A 66 13.15 -13.40 17.80
C ARG A 66 14.18 -12.68 18.69
N VAL A 67 15.04 -13.43 19.38
CA VAL A 67 16.15 -12.88 20.17
C VAL A 67 17.05 -12.00 19.31
N LEU A 68 17.52 -12.55 18.18
CA LEU A 68 18.40 -11.82 17.25
C LEU A 68 17.76 -10.53 16.74
N ARG A 69 16.46 -10.57 16.44
CA ARG A 69 15.73 -9.40 15.99
C ARG A 69 15.59 -8.36 17.09
N GLU A 70 15.18 -8.77 18.28
CA GLU A 70 14.92 -7.87 19.40
C GLU A 70 16.17 -7.08 19.80
N ALA A 71 17.36 -7.67 19.67
CA ALA A 71 18.64 -7.00 19.88
C ALA A 71 19.01 -6.03 18.74
N ARG A 72 18.56 -6.27 17.50
CA ARG A 72 18.92 -5.44 16.33
C ARG A 72 17.98 -4.25 16.07
N VAL A 73 16.71 -4.34 16.46
CA VAL A 73 15.72 -3.32 16.11
C VAL A 73 15.25 -2.51 17.31
N SER A 74 15.10 -1.21 17.09
CA SER A 74 14.53 -0.28 18.07
C SER A 74 13.01 -0.19 17.95
N ILE A 75 12.37 0.29 19.02
CA ILE A 75 10.95 0.65 18.97
C ILE A 75 10.78 1.79 17.97
N LYS A 76 9.82 1.67 17.04
CA LYS A 76 9.54 2.75 16.11
C LYS A 76 8.99 3.93 16.91
N PRO A 77 9.50 5.17 16.72
CA PRO A 77 8.86 6.33 17.32
C PRO A 77 7.39 6.40 16.85
N PRO A 78 6.48 6.94 17.69
CA PRO A 78 5.10 7.13 17.28
C PRO A 78 5.06 7.93 15.98
N ASP A 79 4.10 7.61 15.12
CA ASP A 79 3.91 8.37 13.89
C ASP A 79 3.60 9.83 14.28
N ARG A 80 4.42 10.77 13.77
CA ARG A 80 4.20 12.20 14.01
C ARG A 80 2.80 12.59 13.59
N CYS A 81 2.14 13.45 14.36
CA CYS A 81 0.80 13.91 14.02
C CYS A 81 0.81 14.47 12.59
N PRO A 82 0.02 13.91 11.65
CA PRO A 82 0.05 14.34 10.25
C PRO A 82 -0.19 15.85 10.04
N TRP A 83 -0.85 16.50 10.99
CA TRP A 83 -1.16 17.93 11.04
C TRP A 83 0.03 18.83 11.47
N GLU A 84 1.06 18.31 12.14
CA GLU A 84 2.27 19.11 12.45
C GLU A 84 2.99 19.55 11.19
N ALA A 85 3.04 18.68 10.19
CA ALA A 85 3.61 19.02 8.89
C ALA A 85 2.82 20.12 8.18
N VAL A 86 1.50 20.13 8.35
CA VAL A 86 0.63 21.18 7.81
C VAL A 86 0.96 22.54 8.44
N GLY A 87 1.14 22.60 9.77
CA GLY A 87 1.52 23.84 10.46
C GLY A 87 2.80 24.47 9.92
N ARG A 88 3.84 23.64 9.68
CA ARG A 88 5.09 24.12 9.05
C ARG A 88 4.91 24.60 7.62
N MET A 89 4.01 23.99 6.85
CA MET A 89 3.76 24.40 5.47
C MET A 89 3.05 25.77 5.40
N ILE A 90 2.12 26.06 6.33
CA ILE A 90 1.45 27.37 6.38
C ILE A 90 2.46 28.50 6.60
N ALA A 91 3.45 28.30 7.47
CA ALA A 91 4.47 29.31 7.77
C ALA A 91 5.31 29.74 6.55
N SER A 92 5.30 28.97 5.46
CA SER A 92 5.97 29.31 4.19
C SER A 92 5.13 30.14 3.22
N LEU A 93 3.87 30.42 3.56
CA LEU A 93 2.95 31.22 2.74
C LEU A 93 2.94 32.70 3.17
N PRO A 94 2.45 33.62 2.31
CA PRO A 94 2.27 35.03 2.66
C PRO A 94 1.53 35.21 3.99
N ALA A 95 1.99 36.15 4.81
CA ALA A 95 1.52 36.34 6.18
C ALA A 95 0.00 36.53 6.25
N GLU A 96 -0.55 37.29 5.29
CA GLU A 96 -1.98 37.56 5.16
C GLU A 96 -2.83 36.31 4.87
N TRP A 97 -2.23 35.23 4.35
CA TRP A 97 -2.93 33.97 4.09
C TRP A 97 -2.88 33.00 5.27
N GLN A 98 -1.94 33.18 6.20
CA GLN A 98 -1.64 32.17 7.23
C GLN A 98 -2.80 31.99 8.20
N GLU A 99 -3.36 33.07 8.74
CA GLU A 99 -4.45 33.02 9.71
C GLU A 99 -5.73 32.39 9.10
N PRO A 100 -6.28 32.84 7.96
CA PRO A 100 -7.47 32.21 7.37
C PRO A 100 -7.29 30.73 7.04
N LEU A 101 -6.10 30.33 6.57
CA LEU A 101 -5.79 28.92 6.33
C LEU A 101 -5.70 28.12 7.63
N ALA A 102 -5.12 28.69 8.70
CA ALA A 102 -5.04 28.05 10.01
C ALA A 102 -6.43 27.81 10.63
N GLU A 103 -7.37 28.75 10.46
CA GLU A 103 -8.77 28.57 10.85
C GLU A 103 -9.42 27.40 10.11
N GLN A 104 -9.28 27.35 8.77
CA GLN A 104 -9.79 26.25 7.95
C GLN A 104 -9.19 24.89 8.35
N ILE A 105 -7.91 24.88 8.72
CA ILE A 105 -7.21 23.67 9.18
C ILE A 105 -7.72 23.24 10.54
N THR A 106 -8.02 24.18 11.43
CA THR A 106 -8.63 23.89 12.74
C THR A 106 -10.01 23.27 12.57
N VAL A 107 -10.85 23.81 11.69
CA VAL A 107 -12.15 23.21 11.33
C VAL A 107 -11.94 21.82 10.75
N SER A 108 -10.98 21.68 9.83
CA SER A 108 -10.72 20.41 9.16
C SER A 108 -10.22 19.32 10.11
N LYS A 109 -9.37 19.69 11.08
CA LYS A 109 -8.84 18.80 12.11
C LYS A 109 -9.93 18.31 13.08
N LYS A 110 -10.97 19.12 13.35
CA LYS A 110 -12.11 18.70 14.18
C LYS A 110 -12.99 17.67 13.48
N GLY A 111 -12.97 17.60 12.14
CA GLY A 111 -13.72 16.60 11.36
C GLY A 111 -15.25 16.76 11.40
N GLN A 112 -15.77 17.80 12.05
CA GLN A 112 -17.20 18.07 12.15
C GLN A 112 -17.69 18.89 10.96
N ALA A 113 -18.79 18.45 10.35
CA ALA A 113 -19.43 19.17 9.25
C ALA A 113 -19.90 20.54 9.75
N VAL A 114 -19.40 21.60 9.11
CA VAL A 114 -19.83 22.98 9.37
C VAL A 114 -20.51 23.49 8.11
N LEU A 115 -21.72 24.03 8.25
CA LEU A 115 -22.49 24.53 7.11
C LEU A 115 -21.67 25.55 6.30
N GLY A 116 -21.62 25.36 4.98
CA GLY A 116 -20.86 26.22 4.09
C GLY A 116 -19.33 26.05 4.11
N LYS A 117 -18.77 25.18 4.96
CA LYS A 117 -17.32 24.89 4.99
C LYS A 117 -17.03 23.46 4.56
N THR A 118 -16.25 23.31 3.50
CA THR A 118 -15.73 22.01 3.06
C THR A 118 -14.62 21.55 4.00
N ILE A 119 -14.75 20.36 4.59
CA ILE A 119 -13.68 19.75 5.39
C ILE A 119 -12.60 19.20 4.47
N TRP A 120 -11.34 19.59 4.70
CA TRP A 120 -10.20 19.04 3.97
C TRP A 120 -9.55 17.91 4.75
N SER A 121 -9.27 16.79 4.08
CA SER A 121 -8.38 15.80 4.68
C SER A 121 -6.97 16.38 4.86
N VAL A 122 -6.17 15.79 5.74
CA VAL A 122 -4.79 16.23 5.96
C VAL A 122 -3.96 16.19 4.66
N ASP A 123 -4.16 15.17 3.82
CA ASP A 123 -3.43 15.03 2.56
C ASP A 123 -3.89 16.05 1.52
N TYR A 124 -5.20 16.35 1.49
CA TYR A 124 -5.75 17.40 0.65
C TYR A 124 -5.21 18.77 1.06
N THR A 125 -5.18 19.04 2.37
CA THR A 125 -4.63 20.27 2.95
C THR A 125 -3.17 20.45 2.56
N LYS A 126 -2.33 19.41 2.73
CA LYS A 126 -0.92 19.44 2.28
C LYS A 126 -0.82 19.75 0.79
N SER A 127 -1.69 19.16 -0.03
CA SER A 127 -1.72 19.41 -1.48
C SER A 127 -2.11 20.86 -1.81
N VAL A 128 -3.08 21.45 -1.10
CA VAL A 128 -3.46 22.86 -1.23
C VAL A 128 -2.29 23.77 -0.86
N LEU A 129 -1.69 23.58 0.33
CA LEU A 129 -0.58 24.41 0.79
C LEU A 129 0.64 24.31 -0.14
N ALA A 130 0.97 23.11 -0.62
CA ALA A 130 2.04 22.92 -1.59
C ALA A 130 1.73 23.63 -2.93
N ALA A 131 0.49 23.57 -3.40
CA ALA A 131 0.09 24.25 -4.63
C ALA A 131 0.14 25.78 -4.52
N LEU A 132 -0.34 26.32 -3.39
CA LEU A 132 -0.25 27.76 -3.08
C LEU A 132 1.21 28.21 -2.96
N SER A 133 2.05 27.47 -2.25
CA SER A 133 3.48 27.80 -2.11
C SER A 133 4.18 27.84 -3.47
N ARG A 134 3.95 26.85 -4.34
CA ARG A 134 4.51 26.85 -5.71
C ARG A 134 3.99 28.00 -6.56
N TRP A 135 2.71 28.35 -6.41
CA TRP A 135 2.12 29.51 -7.07
C TRP A 135 2.76 30.83 -6.61
N VAL A 136 2.96 31.01 -5.30
CA VAL A 136 3.65 32.18 -4.73
C VAL A 136 5.07 32.30 -5.30
N THR A 137 5.83 31.19 -5.35
CA THR A 137 7.16 31.17 -5.95
C THR A 137 7.12 31.56 -7.44
N TYR A 138 6.14 31.06 -8.19
CA TYR A 138 5.96 31.42 -9.60
C TYR A 138 5.63 32.91 -9.76
N CYS A 139 4.70 33.45 -8.98
CA CYS A 139 4.35 34.87 -9.01
C CYS A 139 5.55 35.77 -8.72
N ALA A 140 6.34 35.42 -7.70
CA ALA A 140 7.54 36.16 -7.35
C ALA A 140 8.59 36.14 -8.48
N ALA A 141 8.79 34.97 -9.12
CA ALA A 141 9.75 34.84 -10.23
C ALA A 141 9.31 35.61 -11.49
N GLU A 142 8.02 35.68 -11.76
CA GLU A 142 7.47 36.35 -12.95
C GLU A 142 7.05 37.80 -12.71
N GLY A 143 7.16 38.31 -11.47
CA GLY A 143 6.75 39.65 -11.09
C GLY A 143 5.24 39.91 -11.27
N ILE A 144 4.39 38.90 -11.08
CA ILE A 144 2.92 39.02 -11.24
C ILE A 144 2.18 38.99 -9.88
N PRO A 145 0.95 39.54 -9.81
CA PRO A 145 0.15 39.50 -8.58
C PRO A 145 -0.15 38.08 -8.10
N LEU A 146 -0.32 37.92 -6.78
CA LEU A 146 -0.69 36.64 -6.16
C LEU A 146 -2.12 36.20 -6.49
N LEU A 147 -3.02 37.13 -6.80
CA LEU A 147 -4.36 36.80 -7.25
C LEU A 147 -4.31 36.49 -8.76
N PRO A 148 -4.60 35.25 -9.18
CA PRO A 148 -4.46 34.86 -10.56
C PRO A 148 -5.53 35.49 -11.44
N THR A 149 -5.13 35.90 -12.64
CA THR A 149 -6.02 36.00 -13.80
C THR A 149 -6.07 34.65 -14.51
N ALA A 150 -7.09 34.45 -15.37
CA ALA A 150 -7.18 33.23 -16.18
C ALA A 150 -5.91 33.03 -17.04
N SER A 151 -5.42 34.09 -17.66
CA SER A 151 -4.20 34.07 -18.47
C SER A 151 -2.95 33.70 -17.68
N ALA A 152 -2.79 34.26 -16.46
CA ALA A 152 -1.66 33.92 -15.60
C ALA A 152 -1.71 32.46 -15.11
N LEU A 153 -2.90 31.98 -14.76
CA LEU A 153 -3.10 30.59 -14.32
C LEU A 153 -2.84 29.59 -15.46
N HIS A 154 -3.28 29.91 -16.68
CA HIS A 154 -3.01 29.11 -17.87
C HIS A 154 -1.50 29.07 -18.17
N ARG A 155 -0.82 30.24 -18.14
CA ARG A 155 0.64 30.34 -18.36
C ARG A 155 1.42 29.51 -17.34
N TYR A 156 1.00 29.53 -16.08
CA TYR A 156 1.61 28.68 -15.05
C TYR A 156 1.47 27.20 -15.36
N ALA A 157 0.29 26.73 -15.80
CA ALA A 157 0.13 25.34 -16.19
C ALA A 157 0.97 24.96 -17.41
N CYS A 158 1.07 25.83 -18.43
CA CYS A 158 2.00 25.65 -19.54
C CYS A 158 3.44 25.50 -19.05
N ARG A 159 3.89 26.34 -18.11
CA ARG A 159 5.23 26.23 -17.52
C ARG A 159 5.44 24.92 -16.75
N LEU A 160 4.42 24.40 -16.07
CA LEU A 160 4.53 23.14 -15.33
C LEU A 160 4.79 21.94 -16.27
N VAL A 161 4.18 21.95 -17.46
CA VAL A 161 4.30 20.85 -18.44
C VAL A 161 5.47 21.03 -19.41
N GLN A 162 6.04 22.23 -19.51
CA GLN A 162 7.22 22.48 -20.32
C GLN A 162 8.44 21.70 -19.78
N PRO A 163 9.24 21.06 -20.66
CA PRO A 163 10.51 20.47 -20.26
C PRO A 163 11.45 21.56 -19.73
N VAL A 164 12.07 21.32 -18.58
CA VAL A 164 13.18 22.12 -18.08
C VAL A 164 14.38 21.17 -18.03
N SER A 165 15.56 21.63 -18.47
CA SER A 165 16.77 20.80 -18.69
C SER A 165 17.07 19.79 -17.58
N ASP A 166 16.74 20.11 -16.32
CA ASP A 166 17.09 19.30 -15.15
C ASP A 166 15.89 18.62 -14.47
N ARG A 167 14.67 18.72 -15.05
CA ARG A 167 13.45 18.16 -14.45
C ARG A 167 12.52 17.56 -15.50
N LEU A 168 12.08 16.33 -15.24
CA LEU A 168 11.01 15.71 -16.00
C LEU A 168 9.76 16.61 -15.99
N PRO A 169 9.14 16.85 -17.15
CA PRO A 169 7.94 17.67 -17.24
C PRO A 169 6.81 17.09 -16.40
N THR A 170 6.01 17.97 -15.81
CA THR A 170 4.81 17.57 -15.06
C THR A 170 3.75 17.08 -16.04
N SER A 171 3.00 16.03 -15.73
CA SER A 171 1.88 15.62 -16.60
C SER A 171 0.75 16.66 -16.57
N THR A 172 -0.01 16.77 -17.66
CA THR A 172 -1.20 17.66 -17.76
C THR A 172 -2.17 17.42 -16.60
N GLY A 173 -2.41 16.17 -16.22
CA GLY A 173 -3.24 15.84 -15.06
C GLY A 173 -2.69 16.34 -13.73
N THR A 174 -1.38 16.36 -13.55
CA THR A 174 -0.75 16.92 -12.35
C THR A 174 -0.81 18.44 -12.36
N ALA A 175 -0.61 19.09 -13.51
CA ALA A 175 -0.81 20.53 -13.66
C ALA A 175 -2.25 20.94 -13.33
N ALA A 176 -3.25 20.23 -13.88
CA ALA A 176 -4.66 20.43 -13.59
C ALA A 176 -4.98 20.31 -12.08
N ASN A 177 -4.37 19.33 -11.40
CA ASN A 177 -4.51 19.18 -9.94
C ASN A 177 -3.91 20.38 -9.18
N TYR A 178 -2.75 20.90 -9.58
CA TYR A 178 -2.19 22.12 -8.98
C TYR A 178 -3.15 23.29 -9.11
N LEU A 179 -3.68 23.53 -10.32
CA LEU A 179 -4.60 24.63 -10.55
C LEU A 179 -5.89 24.50 -9.71
N GLN A 180 -6.46 23.28 -9.64
CA GLN A 180 -7.64 23.02 -8.81
C GLN A 180 -7.35 23.31 -7.33
N ARG A 181 -6.17 22.96 -6.84
CA ARG A 181 -5.77 23.17 -5.44
C ARG A 181 -5.51 24.65 -5.13
N ILE A 182 -4.95 25.41 -6.08
CA ILE A 182 -4.84 26.86 -5.99
C ILE A 182 -6.25 27.48 -5.88
N LEU A 183 -7.18 27.12 -6.77
CA LEU A 183 -8.56 27.65 -6.72
C LEU A 183 -9.36 27.21 -5.50
N ALA A 184 -9.04 26.06 -4.89
CA ALA A 184 -9.64 25.67 -3.62
C ALA A 184 -9.06 26.47 -2.44
N GLY A 185 -7.76 26.77 -2.48
CA GLY A 185 -7.04 27.45 -1.40
C GLY A 185 -7.27 28.97 -1.36
N LEU A 186 -7.29 29.64 -2.52
CA LEU A 186 -7.37 31.10 -2.60
C LEU A 186 -8.63 31.71 -1.97
N PRO A 187 -9.85 31.18 -2.18
CA PRO A 187 -11.03 31.69 -1.50
C PRO A 187 -10.92 31.57 0.03
N VAL A 188 -10.24 30.55 0.56
CA VAL A 188 -9.99 30.45 2.00
C VAL A 188 -8.96 31.47 2.45
N ALA A 189 -7.81 31.51 1.77
CA ALA A 189 -6.69 32.40 2.08
C ALA A 189 -7.06 33.89 2.03
N THR A 190 -8.04 34.25 1.20
CA THR A 190 -8.51 35.63 1.00
C THR A 190 -9.85 35.92 1.70
N ARG A 191 -10.30 35.05 2.61
CA ARG A 191 -11.60 35.17 3.30
C ARG A 191 -12.78 35.39 2.32
N GLY A 192 -12.72 34.77 1.15
CA GLY A 192 -13.75 34.78 0.13
C GLY A 192 -13.67 35.95 -0.87
N GLN A 193 -12.72 36.87 -0.70
CA GLN A 193 -12.55 38.02 -1.59
C GLN A 193 -12.16 37.61 -3.01
N PHE A 194 -11.42 36.50 -3.17
CA PHE A 194 -11.09 35.98 -4.49
C PHE A 194 -12.17 35.02 -5.00
N ARG A 195 -12.82 35.39 -6.11
CA ARG A 195 -13.66 34.52 -6.95
C ARG A 195 -13.45 34.88 -8.42
N SER A 196 -13.21 33.88 -9.27
CA SER A 196 -13.02 34.10 -10.71
C SER A 196 -13.57 32.96 -11.53
N THR A 197 -14.67 33.20 -12.25
CA THR A 197 -15.27 32.24 -13.18
C THR A 197 -14.30 31.91 -14.32
N ALA A 198 -13.55 32.90 -14.81
CA ALA A 198 -12.57 32.71 -15.87
C ALA A 198 -11.42 31.76 -15.45
N CYS A 199 -10.93 31.87 -14.21
CA CYS A 199 -9.97 30.89 -13.70
C CYS A 199 -10.59 29.50 -13.55
N GLY A 200 -11.87 29.43 -13.16
CA GLY A 200 -12.63 28.18 -13.12
C GLY A 200 -12.68 27.47 -14.48
N PHE A 201 -12.87 28.22 -15.56
CA PHE A 201 -12.83 27.71 -16.93
C PHE A 201 -11.46 27.12 -17.28
N VAL A 202 -10.36 27.81 -16.95
CA VAL A 202 -9.00 27.29 -17.18
C VAL A 202 -8.78 25.96 -16.43
N VAL A 203 -9.25 25.84 -15.19
CA VAL A 203 -9.15 24.58 -14.45
C VAL A 203 -9.98 23.47 -15.10
N ALA A 204 -11.16 23.79 -15.63
CA ALA A 204 -12.00 22.82 -16.35
C ALA A 204 -11.32 22.35 -17.64
N ASP A 205 -10.83 23.27 -18.48
CA ASP A 205 -10.11 22.99 -19.72
C ASP A 205 -8.89 22.08 -19.48
N TRP A 206 -8.03 22.41 -18.51
CA TRP A 206 -6.87 21.57 -18.18
C TRP A 206 -7.26 20.18 -17.66
N ARG A 207 -8.39 20.06 -16.95
CA ARG A 207 -8.91 18.75 -16.53
C ARG A 207 -9.45 17.94 -17.70
N GLU A 208 -10.05 18.59 -18.69
CA GLU A 208 -10.54 17.93 -19.91
C GLU A 208 -9.38 17.45 -20.78
N ARG A 209 -8.35 18.28 -20.99
CA ARG A 209 -7.10 17.87 -21.66
C ARG A 209 -6.47 16.67 -20.97
N ALA A 210 -6.32 16.72 -19.65
CA ALA A 210 -5.79 15.61 -18.88
C ALA A 210 -6.62 14.32 -18.99
N ARG A 211 -7.94 14.42 -19.16
CA ARG A 211 -8.80 13.25 -19.39
C ARG A 211 -8.59 12.68 -20.80
N ALA A 212 -8.48 13.56 -21.80
CA ALA A 212 -8.27 13.16 -23.20
C ALA A 212 -6.90 12.49 -23.41
N GLU A 213 -5.84 13.02 -22.78
CA GLU A 213 -4.50 12.42 -22.81
C GLU A 213 -4.42 11.07 -22.07
N GLY A 214 -5.32 10.84 -21.12
CA GLY A 214 -5.29 9.67 -20.26
C GLY A 214 -4.18 9.70 -19.20
N ALA A 215 -4.05 8.61 -18.46
CA ALA A 215 -3.11 8.53 -17.35
C ALA A 215 -1.76 7.95 -17.81
N SER A 216 -0.74 8.80 -17.88
CA SER A 216 0.62 8.43 -18.34
C SER A 216 1.30 7.28 -17.57
N THR A 217 0.80 6.94 -16.38
CA THR A 217 1.36 5.88 -15.53
C THR A 217 0.56 4.57 -15.59
N LYS A 218 -0.63 4.56 -16.19
CA LYS A 218 -1.47 3.36 -16.39
C LYS A 218 -1.26 2.83 -17.80
N THR A 219 -0.37 1.84 -17.95
CA THR A 219 -0.16 1.14 -19.22
C THR A 219 -0.75 -0.27 -19.13
N GLY A 220 -1.30 -0.78 -20.24
CA GLY A 220 -1.80 -2.15 -20.34
C GLY A 220 -0.73 -3.21 -20.09
N SER A 221 0.55 -2.85 -20.27
CA SER A 221 1.70 -3.71 -19.93
C SER A 221 1.79 -4.08 -18.44
N GLN A 222 1.02 -3.42 -17.56
CA GLN A 222 0.95 -3.72 -16.12
C GLN A 222 -0.18 -4.69 -15.75
N LEU A 223 -0.90 -5.22 -16.74
CA LEU A 223 -1.97 -6.18 -16.53
C LEU A 223 -1.40 -7.58 -16.30
N VAL A 224 -1.63 -8.12 -15.11
CA VAL A 224 -1.30 -9.50 -14.73
C VAL A 224 -2.49 -10.00 -13.93
N GLY A 225 -3.02 -11.17 -14.30
CA GLY A 225 -4.17 -11.77 -13.63
C GLY A 225 -4.02 -11.75 -12.10
N ALA A 226 -5.05 -11.27 -11.42
CA ALA A 226 -5.23 -11.38 -9.99
C ALA A 226 -5.07 -12.82 -9.48
N SER A 227 -5.53 -13.83 -10.22
CA SER A 227 -5.30 -15.23 -9.88
C SER A 227 -3.82 -15.60 -9.87
N MET A 228 -3.02 -15.09 -10.83
CA MET A 228 -1.57 -15.30 -10.84
C MET A 228 -0.89 -14.60 -9.66
N LEU A 229 -1.32 -13.38 -9.32
CA LEU A 229 -0.81 -12.64 -8.16
C LEU A 229 -1.14 -13.38 -6.84
N TYR A 230 -2.34 -13.94 -6.73
CA TYR A 230 -2.76 -14.75 -5.61
C TYR A 230 -1.91 -16.01 -5.47
N GLN A 231 -1.78 -16.80 -6.54
CA GLN A 231 -0.97 -18.02 -6.58
C GLN A 231 0.52 -17.74 -6.30
N PHE A 232 1.07 -16.63 -6.82
CA PHE A 232 2.43 -16.21 -6.48
C PHE A 232 2.58 -15.95 -4.98
N GLY A 233 1.59 -15.32 -4.35
CA GLY A 233 1.53 -15.18 -2.90
C GLY A 233 1.67 -16.53 -2.17
N PHE A 234 0.92 -17.55 -2.59
CA PHE A 234 1.00 -18.90 -2.01
C PHE A 234 2.34 -19.60 -2.27
N ARG A 235 2.92 -19.46 -3.47
CA ARG A 235 4.27 -19.98 -3.74
C ARG A 235 5.31 -19.38 -2.81
N MET A 236 5.23 -18.07 -2.54
CA MET A 236 6.12 -17.43 -1.56
C MET A 236 5.90 -17.98 -0.14
N MET A 237 4.67 -18.21 0.27
CA MET A 237 4.37 -18.80 1.58
C MET A 237 4.93 -20.23 1.71
N ALA A 238 4.84 -21.03 0.63
CA ALA A 238 5.46 -22.35 0.56
C ALA A 238 7.01 -22.26 0.59
N GLU A 239 7.61 -21.31 -0.13
CA GLU A 239 9.06 -21.04 -0.07
C GLU A 239 9.53 -20.70 1.35
N ALA A 240 8.73 -19.92 2.10
CA ALA A 240 9.03 -19.61 3.48
C ALA A 240 9.01 -20.86 4.37
N HIS A 241 8.09 -21.79 4.12
CA HIS A 241 7.97 -23.05 4.86
C HIS A 241 9.12 -24.02 4.57
N SER A 242 9.60 -24.07 3.33
CA SER A 242 10.73 -24.94 2.94
C SER A 242 12.10 -24.41 3.38
N ARG A 243 12.18 -23.24 4.03
CA ARG A 243 13.47 -22.70 4.49
C ARG A 243 14.06 -23.60 5.60
N PRO A 244 15.38 -23.87 5.55
CA PRO A 244 16.06 -24.67 6.57
C PRO A 244 16.15 -23.97 7.93
N VAL A 245 15.81 -22.67 8.00
CA VAL A 245 15.75 -21.91 9.25
C VAL A 245 14.48 -21.09 9.28
N ARG A 246 13.67 -21.27 10.33
CA ARG A 246 12.49 -20.45 10.61
C ARG A 246 12.89 -19.12 11.26
N GLY A 247 13.52 -18.26 10.46
CA GLY A 247 14.00 -16.94 10.89
C GLY A 247 13.17 -15.77 10.37
N VAL A 248 13.58 -14.53 10.71
CA VAL A 248 12.93 -13.29 10.25
C VAL A 248 12.86 -13.22 8.72
N ARG A 249 13.84 -13.80 8.01
CA ARG A 249 13.82 -13.90 6.55
C ARG A 249 12.68 -14.77 6.05
N ALA A 250 12.49 -15.97 6.62
CA ALA A 250 11.36 -16.84 6.28
C ALA A 250 10.02 -16.16 6.60
N ALA A 251 9.90 -15.56 7.79
CA ALA A 251 8.72 -14.79 8.18
C ALA A 251 8.43 -13.61 7.23
N THR A 252 9.49 -12.95 6.73
CA THR A 252 9.38 -11.86 5.75
C THR A 252 8.88 -12.35 4.40
N ILE A 253 9.37 -13.50 3.92
CA ILE A 253 8.89 -14.13 2.69
C ILE A 253 7.41 -14.50 2.84
N PHE A 254 7.03 -15.15 3.94
CA PHE A 254 5.64 -15.51 4.22
C PHE A 254 4.73 -14.28 4.26
N ARG A 255 5.11 -13.24 5.02
CA ARG A 255 4.37 -11.98 5.09
C ARG A 255 4.22 -11.34 3.71
N ASN A 256 5.27 -11.36 2.89
CA ASN A 256 5.22 -10.80 1.55
C ASN A 256 4.28 -11.59 0.63
N GLY A 257 4.25 -12.92 0.77
CA GLY A 257 3.27 -13.77 0.09
C GLY A 257 1.83 -13.43 0.51
N LEU A 258 1.59 -13.26 1.81
CA LEU A 258 0.29 -12.80 2.33
C LEU A 258 -0.11 -11.42 1.80
N ILE A 259 0.82 -10.48 1.63
CA ILE A 259 0.50 -9.16 1.07
C ILE A 259 -0.12 -9.29 -0.33
N LEU A 260 0.39 -10.20 -1.16
CA LEU A 260 -0.13 -10.45 -2.50
C LEU A 260 -1.47 -11.20 -2.45
N ALA A 261 -1.55 -12.27 -1.66
CA ALA A 261 -2.78 -13.07 -1.53
C ALA A 261 -3.94 -12.26 -0.95
N VAL A 262 -3.71 -11.53 0.15
CA VAL A 262 -4.69 -10.60 0.74
C VAL A 262 -5.00 -9.47 -0.23
N GLY A 263 -4.01 -8.88 -0.88
CA GLY A 263 -4.24 -7.79 -1.84
C GLY A 263 -5.06 -8.19 -3.07
N ALA A 264 -5.08 -9.48 -3.43
CA ALA A 264 -5.93 -10.03 -4.48
C ALA A 264 -7.33 -10.40 -3.96
N ALA A 265 -7.42 -11.10 -2.82
CA ALA A 265 -8.70 -11.52 -2.23
C ALA A 265 -9.51 -10.37 -1.62
N LEU A 266 -8.81 -9.36 -1.09
CA LEU A 266 -9.35 -8.15 -0.51
C LEU A 266 -8.67 -6.95 -1.19
N PRO A 267 -9.14 -6.54 -2.38
CA PRO A 267 -8.49 -5.54 -3.24
C PRO A 267 -8.67 -4.11 -2.71
N GLU A 268 -8.34 -3.90 -1.44
CA GLU A 268 -8.39 -2.63 -0.75
C GLU A 268 -7.16 -1.77 -1.01
N ARG A 269 -7.27 -0.47 -0.73
CA ARG A 269 -6.14 0.45 -0.93
C ARG A 269 -5.00 0.12 0.04
N ALA A 270 -3.77 0.46 -0.36
CA ALA A 270 -2.57 0.29 0.47
C ALA A 270 -2.74 0.80 1.92
N ARG A 271 -3.45 1.92 2.11
CA ARG A 271 -3.79 2.48 3.42
C ARG A 271 -4.65 1.51 4.23
N ALA A 272 -5.76 1.06 3.69
CA ALA A 272 -6.67 0.12 4.34
C ALA A 272 -5.95 -1.20 4.71
N LEU A 273 -5.13 -1.75 3.82
CA LEU A 273 -4.36 -2.97 4.10
C LEU A 273 -3.36 -2.81 5.26
N THR A 274 -2.81 -1.60 5.48
CA THR A 274 -1.92 -1.35 6.62
C THR A 274 -2.63 -1.25 7.97
N TRP A 275 -3.96 -1.19 7.98
CA TRP A 275 -4.79 -1.21 9.19
C TRP A 275 -5.22 -2.62 9.60
N LEU A 276 -4.91 -3.64 8.81
CA LEU A 276 -5.24 -5.02 9.16
C LEU A 276 -4.43 -5.45 10.40
N GLU A 277 -5.16 -5.83 11.44
CA GLU A 277 -4.68 -6.27 12.75
C GLU A 277 -5.51 -7.49 13.16
N PHE A 278 -4.83 -8.55 13.57
CA PHE A 278 -5.50 -9.71 14.15
C PHE A 278 -6.35 -9.28 15.35
N ASP A 279 -7.55 -9.85 15.45
CA ASP A 279 -8.52 -9.68 16.55
C ASP A 279 -9.07 -8.26 16.71
N ARG A 280 -8.77 -7.35 15.78
CA ARG A 280 -9.26 -5.96 15.81
C ARG A 280 -9.95 -5.57 14.53
N THR A 281 -9.27 -5.73 13.39
CA THR A 281 -9.80 -5.39 12.07
C THR A 281 -9.79 -6.57 11.13
N LEU A 282 -9.15 -7.68 11.52
CA LEU A 282 -9.20 -8.98 10.86
C LEU A 282 -9.42 -10.07 11.91
N ASN A 283 -10.58 -10.71 11.85
CA ASN A 283 -10.93 -11.85 12.70
C ASN A 283 -10.91 -13.13 11.85
N LEU A 284 -10.27 -14.18 12.37
CA LEU A 284 -10.31 -15.52 11.78
C LEU A 284 -11.45 -16.25 12.48
N ILE A 285 -12.60 -16.36 11.83
CA ILE A 285 -13.78 -17.02 12.43
C ILE A 285 -13.49 -18.52 12.58
N ASP A 286 -13.05 -19.13 11.49
CA ASP A 286 -12.62 -20.51 11.42
C ASP A 286 -11.60 -20.70 10.28
N ARG A 287 -11.37 -21.95 9.86
CA ARG A 287 -10.44 -22.31 8.78
C ARG A 287 -10.93 -21.91 7.38
N LYS A 288 -12.10 -21.28 7.26
CA LYS A 288 -12.80 -21.02 6.02
C LYS A 288 -13.27 -19.57 5.88
N TYR A 289 -13.78 -18.98 6.96
CA TYR A 289 -14.38 -17.65 6.97
C TYR A 289 -13.49 -16.61 7.63
N LEU A 290 -13.39 -15.46 6.96
CA LEU A 290 -12.63 -14.29 7.39
C LEU A 290 -13.59 -13.13 7.57
N HIS A 291 -13.42 -12.39 8.67
CA HIS A 291 -14.19 -11.17 8.95
C HIS A 291 -13.25 -9.97 8.99
N VAL A 292 -13.54 -8.95 8.19
CA VAL A 292 -12.75 -7.73 8.10
C VAL A 292 -13.61 -6.54 8.47
N VAL A 293 -13.18 -5.81 9.49
CA VAL A 293 -13.81 -4.58 9.96
C VAL A 293 -12.80 -3.44 9.89
N LEU A 294 -12.98 -2.52 8.95
CA LEU A 294 -12.12 -1.34 8.81
C LEU A 294 -12.91 -0.07 9.13
N PRO A 295 -12.40 0.79 10.02
CA PRO A 295 -13.03 2.06 10.31
C PRO A 295 -12.84 3.04 9.14
N GLY A 296 -13.66 4.09 9.06
CA GLY A 296 -13.61 5.06 7.95
C GLY A 296 -12.26 5.76 7.81
N GLU A 297 -11.47 5.88 8.89
CA GLU A 297 -10.11 6.41 8.90
C GLU A 297 -9.12 5.54 8.11
N ALA A 298 -9.36 4.24 8.01
CA ALA A 298 -8.58 3.34 7.18
C ALA A 298 -8.91 3.49 5.68
N LEU A 299 -10.12 3.99 5.38
CA LEU A 299 -10.73 4.01 4.07
C LEU A 299 -10.60 5.38 3.39
N LYS A 300 -10.85 5.40 2.08
CA LYS A 300 -10.86 6.63 1.28
C LYS A 300 -12.27 7.24 1.28
N TYR A 301 -12.71 7.71 2.44
CA TYR A 301 -13.94 8.50 2.55
C TYR A 301 -13.65 10.00 2.66
N PRO A 302 -14.61 10.85 2.23
CA PRO A 302 -14.61 12.25 2.63
C PRO A 302 -14.49 12.37 4.15
N GLU A 303 -13.73 13.35 4.64
CA GLU A 303 -13.37 13.45 6.05
C GLU A 303 -14.61 13.46 6.97
N ALA A 304 -15.67 14.16 6.57
CA ALA A 304 -16.94 14.24 7.31
C ALA A 304 -17.68 12.90 7.46
N ARG A 305 -17.39 11.91 6.61
CA ARG A 305 -18.05 10.59 6.60
C ARG A 305 -17.28 9.53 7.40
N LYS A 306 -15.99 9.75 7.67
CA LYS A 306 -15.12 8.74 8.28
C LYS A 306 -15.60 8.27 9.65
N ALA A 307 -16.17 9.16 10.45
CA ALA A 307 -16.66 8.83 11.78
C ALA A 307 -17.95 7.97 11.79
N ARG A 308 -18.65 7.85 10.66
CA ARG A 308 -19.97 7.19 10.56
C ARG A 308 -19.97 5.96 9.67
N GLU A 309 -18.95 5.81 8.84
CA GLU A 309 -18.89 4.77 7.83
C GLU A 309 -17.65 3.92 7.99
N GLY A 310 -17.80 2.64 7.71
CA GLY A 310 -16.73 1.68 7.73
C GLY A 310 -16.83 0.68 6.58
N TYR A 311 -16.06 -0.37 6.73
CA TYR A 311 -16.14 -1.56 5.91
C TYR A 311 -16.29 -2.73 6.86
N ASP A 312 -17.31 -3.53 6.63
CA ASP A 312 -17.59 -4.73 7.39
C ASP A 312 -17.97 -5.81 6.38
N VAL A 313 -17.17 -6.87 6.31
CA VAL A 313 -17.40 -7.97 5.39
C VAL A 313 -17.01 -9.29 6.04
N VAL A 314 -17.82 -10.32 5.81
CA VAL A 314 -17.42 -11.72 5.99
C VAL A 314 -17.31 -12.34 4.62
N PHE A 315 -16.20 -13.02 4.35
CA PHE A 315 -16.03 -13.75 3.10
C PHE A 315 -15.36 -15.10 3.31
N GLU A 316 -15.67 -16.00 2.39
CA GLU A 316 -15.17 -17.37 2.37
C GLU A 316 -13.87 -17.44 1.58
N ASN A 317 -12.79 -17.89 2.21
CA ASN A 317 -11.53 -18.21 1.54
C ASN A 317 -10.69 -19.15 2.42
N ALA A 318 -10.89 -20.46 2.27
CA ALA A 318 -10.22 -21.47 3.09
C ALA A 318 -8.69 -21.42 2.98
N GLY A 319 -8.15 -21.32 1.76
CA GLY A 319 -6.70 -21.25 1.56
C GLY A 319 -6.07 -20.04 2.26
N LEU A 320 -6.71 -18.86 2.18
CA LEU A 320 -6.23 -17.67 2.85
C LEU A 320 -6.38 -17.77 4.37
N ALA A 321 -7.50 -18.30 4.87
CA ALA A 321 -7.73 -18.50 6.30
C ALA A 321 -6.69 -19.44 6.92
N GLU A 322 -6.40 -20.57 6.27
CA GLU A 322 -5.33 -21.49 6.68
C GLU A 322 -3.96 -20.80 6.72
N ALA A 323 -3.62 -20.05 5.66
CA ALA A 323 -2.37 -19.30 5.59
C ALA A 323 -2.26 -18.25 6.70
N LEU A 324 -3.36 -17.56 7.03
CA LEU A 324 -3.41 -16.58 8.11
C LEU A 324 -3.26 -17.22 9.49
N HIS A 325 -3.87 -18.39 9.73
CA HIS A 325 -3.68 -19.16 10.96
C HIS A 325 -2.22 -19.61 11.12
N ALA A 326 -1.61 -20.14 10.05
CA ALA A 326 -0.21 -20.54 10.04
C ALA A 326 0.71 -19.33 10.29
N TYR A 327 0.44 -18.19 9.62
CA TYR A 327 1.18 -16.96 9.83
C TYR A 327 1.11 -16.48 11.26
N ARG A 328 -0.10 -16.36 11.82
CA ARG A 328 -0.35 -15.93 13.20
C ARG A 328 0.41 -16.79 14.21
N SER A 329 0.41 -18.11 14.00
CA SER A 329 1.00 -19.06 14.95
C SER A 329 2.52 -19.12 14.86
N PHE A 330 3.06 -19.16 13.63
CA PHE A 330 4.46 -19.58 13.43
C PHE A 330 5.40 -18.47 12.95
N TYR A 331 4.90 -17.46 12.24
CA TYR A 331 5.74 -16.48 11.56
C TYR A 331 5.57 -15.06 12.10
N ARG A 332 4.33 -14.68 12.44
CA ARG A 332 4.01 -13.36 12.99
C ARG A 332 4.75 -13.07 14.31
N PRO A 333 4.87 -14.02 15.25
CA PRO A 333 5.58 -13.79 16.52
C PRO A 333 7.09 -13.55 16.35
N LEU A 334 7.66 -13.87 15.17
CA LEU A 334 9.07 -13.63 14.88
C LEU A 334 9.39 -12.15 14.59
N PHE A 335 8.36 -11.32 14.39
CA PHE A 335 8.54 -9.88 14.23
C PHE A 335 8.47 -9.13 15.57
N ASP A 336 7.40 -9.35 16.33
CA ASP A 336 7.14 -8.74 17.64
C ASP A 336 5.81 -9.32 18.18
N ASP A 337 5.41 -8.88 19.38
CA ASP A 337 4.12 -9.21 20.01
C ASP A 337 2.95 -8.33 19.52
N GLY A 338 3.12 -7.57 18.44
CA GLY A 338 2.05 -6.74 17.89
C GLY A 338 1.00 -7.53 17.12
N LEU A 339 -0.12 -6.88 16.83
CA LEU A 339 -1.26 -7.50 16.11
C LEU A 339 -1.31 -7.18 14.62
N HIS A 340 -0.57 -6.17 14.15
CA HIS A 340 -0.56 -5.80 12.73
C HIS A 340 -0.28 -7.00 11.83
N LEU A 341 -1.11 -7.23 10.82
CA LEU A 341 -0.93 -8.30 9.86
C LEU A 341 0.38 -8.16 9.08
N PHE A 342 0.77 -6.92 8.77
CA PHE A 342 2.00 -6.63 8.03
C PHE A 342 2.98 -5.79 8.87
N PRO A 343 3.71 -6.39 9.82
CA PRO A 343 4.68 -5.66 10.65
C PRO A 343 5.90 -5.20 9.85
N SER A 344 6.50 -4.09 10.27
CA SER A 344 7.76 -3.58 9.71
C SER A 344 8.95 -4.48 10.04
N VAL A 345 9.84 -4.71 9.08
CA VAL A 345 11.13 -5.38 9.36
C VAL A 345 12.14 -4.47 10.06
N ARG A 346 11.93 -3.15 10.04
CA ARG A 346 12.94 -2.14 10.47
C ARG A 346 12.75 -1.61 11.88
N GLY A 347 11.63 -1.89 12.53
CA GLY A 347 11.35 -1.43 13.89
C GLY A 347 10.33 -2.33 14.58
N LYS A 348 10.27 -2.27 15.91
CA LYS A 348 9.28 -2.99 16.72
C LYS A 348 7.93 -2.27 16.70
N ARG A 349 6.84 -3.03 16.79
CA ARG A 349 5.47 -2.59 17.12
C ARG A 349 4.85 -1.57 16.15
N GLY A 350 5.04 -1.78 14.84
CA GLY A 350 4.38 -0.93 13.84
C GLY A 350 4.16 -1.63 12.51
N ALA A 351 3.07 -1.29 11.85
CA ALA A 351 2.77 -1.73 10.50
C ALA A 351 3.83 -1.22 9.49
N ILE A 352 3.96 -1.95 8.38
CA ILE A 352 4.59 -1.44 7.17
C ILE A 352 3.82 -0.19 6.70
N MET A 353 4.53 0.85 6.27
CA MET A 353 3.87 2.04 5.75
C MET A 353 3.27 1.78 4.36
N SER A 354 2.17 2.43 4.01
CA SER A 354 1.48 2.20 2.73
C SER A 354 2.37 2.47 1.50
N LYS A 355 3.25 3.49 1.55
CA LYS A 355 4.25 3.75 0.51
C LYS A 355 5.23 2.59 0.35
N GLN A 356 5.67 2.02 1.48
CA GLN A 356 6.58 0.89 1.48
C GLN A 356 5.88 -0.38 0.98
N LEU A 357 4.58 -0.55 1.26
CA LEU A 357 3.77 -1.64 0.71
C LEU A 357 3.75 -1.59 -0.82
N GLY A 358 3.45 -0.42 -1.41
CA GLY A 358 3.45 -0.25 -2.87
C GLY A 358 4.82 -0.46 -3.51
N ARG A 359 5.91 -0.02 -2.85
CA ARG A 359 7.27 -0.30 -3.32
C ARG A 359 7.59 -1.79 -3.26
N LEU A 360 7.24 -2.44 -2.15
CA LEU A 360 7.52 -3.85 -1.91
C LEU A 360 6.85 -4.74 -2.96
N THR A 361 5.54 -4.60 -3.16
CA THR A 361 4.82 -5.42 -4.15
C THR A 361 5.36 -5.17 -5.55
N GLY A 362 5.58 -3.90 -5.91
CA GLY A 362 6.15 -3.57 -7.22
C GLY A 362 7.49 -4.26 -7.47
N ASN A 363 8.39 -4.28 -6.49
CA ASN A 363 9.68 -4.98 -6.62
C ASN A 363 9.51 -6.51 -6.71
N LEU A 364 8.54 -7.08 -5.98
CA LEU A 364 8.30 -8.53 -5.99
C LEU A 364 7.76 -8.99 -7.35
N THR A 365 6.77 -8.28 -7.88
CA THR A 365 6.15 -8.62 -9.17
C THR A 365 7.07 -8.31 -10.33
N GLU A 366 7.90 -7.26 -10.25
CA GLU A 366 8.89 -6.94 -11.28
C GLU A 366 9.91 -8.06 -11.43
N ARG A 367 10.33 -8.64 -10.30
CA ARG A 367 11.23 -9.80 -10.30
C ARG A 367 10.56 -11.07 -10.84
N GLU A 368 9.28 -11.27 -10.53
CA GLU A 368 8.57 -12.51 -10.89
C GLU A 368 8.03 -12.49 -12.33
N PHE A 369 7.43 -11.39 -12.74
CA PHE A 369 6.68 -11.26 -13.99
C PHE A 369 7.36 -10.33 -15.00
N GLY A 370 8.55 -9.78 -14.67
CA GLY A 370 9.21 -8.76 -15.49
C GLY A 370 8.53 -7.39 -15.47
N VAL A 371 7.44 -7.24 -14.69
CA VAL A 371 6.59 -6.05 -14.69
C VAL A 371 6.31 -5.56 -13.26
N ARG A 372 6.49 -4.26 -13.06
CA ARG A 372 6.28 -3.61 -11.78
C ARG A 372 4.79 -3.34 -11.51
N ILE A 373 4.24 -4.01 -10.50
CA ILE A 373 2.82 -3.94 -10.13
C ILE A 373 2.71 -3.52 -8.66
N PRO A 374 2.62 -2.20 -8.38
CA PRO A 374 2.41 -1.74 -7.01
C PRO A 374 1.04 -2.19 -6.50
N ILE A 375 0.85 -2.22 -5.18
CA ILE A 375 -0.38 -2.71 -4.53
C ILE A 375 -1.67 -2.03 -5.04
N HIS A 376 -1.59 -0.78 -5.52
CA HIS A 376 -2.74 -0.11 -6.13
C HIS A 376 -3.13 -0.73 -7.49
N ARG A 377 -2.18 -1.32 -8.22
CA ARG A 377 -2.41 -2.07 -9.46
C ARG A 377 -2.91 -3.47 -9.24
N LEU A 378 -2.58 -4.11 -8.11
CA LEU A 378 -3.23 -5.39 -7.73
C LEU A 378 -4.75 -5.24 -7.77
N ARG A 379 -5.24 -4.15 -7.18
CA ARG A 379 -6.66 -3.79 -7.23
C ARG A 379 -7.20 -3.56 -8.65
N ASP A 380 -6.44 -2.89 -9.52
CA ASP A 380 -6.82 -2.69 -10.92
C ASP A 380 -6.92 -4.06 -11.64
N ASN A 381 -5.92 -4.94 -11.45
CA ASN A 381 -5.90 -6.29 -12.02
C ASN A 381 -7.06 -7.16 -11.53
N VAL A 382 -7.41 -7.06 -10.24
CA VAL A 382 -8.58 -7.75 -9.68
C VAL A 382 -9.87 -7.27 -10.34
N ALA A 383 -10.01 -5.97 -10.59
CA ALA A 383 -11.18 -5.45 -11.30
C ALA A 383 -11.22 -5.86 -12.76
N THR A 384 -10.09 -5.86 -13.46
CA THR A 384 -9.99 -6.34 -14.84
C THR A 384 -10.39 -7.82 -14.91
N GLU A 385 -9.76 -8.70 -14.13
CA GLU A 385 -10.06 -10.14 -14.15
C GLU A 385 -11.50 -10.42 -13.71
N ALA A 386 -12.01 -9.71 -12.70
CA ALA A 386 -13.42 -9.82 -12.29
C ALA A 386 -14.37 -9.38 -13.41
N SER A 387 -14.03 -8.33 -14.15
CA SER A 387 -14.83 -7.86 -15.28
C SER A 387 -14.82 -8.84 -16.45
N GLU A 388 -13.70 -9.52 -16.67
CA GLU A 388 -13.53 -10.47 -17.76
C GLU A 388 -14.19 -11.83 -17.48
N HIS A 389 -14.21 -12.27 -16.22
CA HIS A 389 -14.58 -13.65 -15.89
C HIS A 389 -15.84 -13.82 -15.01
N LEU A 390 -16.33 -12.79 -14.34
CA LEU A 390 -17.57 -12.91 -13.55
C LEU A 390 -18.80 -12.61 -14.41
N VAL A 391 -19.90 -13.32 -14.15
CA VAL A 391 -21.19 -13.15 -14.86
C VAL A 391 -21.68 -11.69 -14.85
N GLY A 392 -21.34 -10.91 -13.81
CA GLY A 392 -21.70 -9.50 -13.69
C GLY A 392 -20.75 -8.51 -14.38
N GLY A 393 -19.68 -8.98 -15.03
CA GLY A 393 -18.71 -8.15 -15.75
C GLY A 393 -18.26 -6.89 -14.99
N ALA A 394 -18.34 -5.73 -15.64
CA ALA A 394 -17.95 -4.46 -15.06
C ALA A 394 -18.74 -4.09 -13.78
N TYR A 395 -19.98 -4.56 -13.63
CA TYR A 395 -20.77 -4.34 -12.40
C TYR A 395 -20.23 -5.16 -11.22
N ALA A 396 -19.74 -6.37 -11.47
CA ALA A 396 -19.06 -7.17 -10.46
C ALA A 396 -17.77 -6.49 -10.00
N ALA A 397 -16.97 -5.97 -10.95
CA ALA A 397 -15.78 -5.18 -10.66
C ALA A 397 -16.08 -3.90 -9.85
N LYS A 398 -17.14 -3.16 -10.20
CA LYS A 398 -17.60 -1.96 -9.46
C LYS A 398 -17.92 -2.30 -8.01
N THR A 399 -18.65 -3.40 -7.79
CA THR A 399 -19.06 -3.85 -6.47
C THR A 399 -17.86 -4.30 -5.64
N LEU A 400 -16.98 -5.11 -6.22
CA LEU A 400 -15.75 -5.59 -5.60
C LEU A 400 -14.82 -4.44 -5.21
N LEU A 401 -14.74 -3.40 -6.05
CA LEU A 401 -13.94 -2.21 -5.77
C LEU A 401 -14.69 -1.14 -4.97
N ARG A 402 -16.00 -1.23 -4.78
CA ARG A 402 -16.79 -0.18 -4.12
C ARG A 402 -16.59 1.19 -4.79
N HIS A 403 -16.56 1.21 -6.12
CA HIS A 403 -16.51 2.47 -6.86
C HIS A 403 -17.86 3.17 -6.79
N VAL A 404 -17.83 4.45 -6.39
CA VAL A 404 -19.04 5.30 -6.33
C VAL A 404 -19.52 5.64 -7.74
N ASP A 405 -18.59 5.82 -8.67
CA ASP A 405 -18.86 6.20 -10.05
C ASP A 405 -18.63 5.00 -10.97
N GLU A 406 -19.69 4.62 -11.68
CA GLU A 406 -19.70 3.53 -12.64
C GLU A 406 -18.88 3.84 -13.90
N ALA A 407 -18.89 5.11 -14.33
CA ALA A 407 -18.15 5.56 -15.49
C ALA A 407 -16.63 5.36 -15.31
N ILE A 408 -16.14 5.39 -14.06
CA ILE A 408 -14.73 5.08 -13.75
C ILE A 408 -14.45 3.60 -13.99
N THR A 409 -15.39 2.71 -13.68
CA THR A 409 -15.18 1.27 -13.80
C THR A 409 -15.28 0.84 -15.25
N LEU A 410 -16.32 1.27 -15.96
CA LEU A 410 -16.50 1.00 -17.39
C LEU A 410 -15.30 1.51 -18.21
N ARG A 411 -14.85 2.75 -17.97
CA ARG A 411 -13.73 3.35 -18.72
C ARG A 411 -12.39 2.62 -18.53
N HIS A 412 -12.17 1.99 -17.38
CA HIS A 412 -10.84 1.47 -17.03
C HIS A 412 -10.73 -0.04 -17.02
N TYR A 413 -11.84 -0.77 -16.96
CA TYR A 413 -11.83 -2.23 -16.79
C TYR A 413 -12.80 -2.96 -17.72
N ASP A 414 -13.60 -2.25 -18.53
CA ASP A 414 -14.45 -2.90 -19.54
C ASP A 414 -13.62 -3.34 -20.74
N HIS A 415 -12.97 -4.48 -20.56
CA HIS A 415 -12.39 -5.30 -21.64
C HIS A 415 -13.23 -6.58 -21.86
N ALA A 416 -14.36 -6.70 -21.15
CA ALA A 416 -15.18 -7.90 -21.09
C ALA A 416 -15.85 -8.23 -22.43
N GLU A 417 -16.21 -7.22 -23.22
CA GLU A 417 -16.75 -7.44 -24.57
C GLU A 417 -15.74 -8.16 -25.48
N GLY A 418 -14.46 -7.79 -25.42
CA GLY A 418 -13.42 -8.43 -26.23
C GLY A 418 -13.19 -9.89 -25.84
N LEU A 419 -13.23 -10.21 -24.54
CA LEU A 419 -13.05 -11.57 -24.05
C LEU A 419 -14.27 -12.45 -24.30
N LYS A 420 -15.48 -11.88 -24.19
CA LYS A 420 -16.72 -12.55 -24.59
C LYS A 420 -16.73 -12.88 -26.08
N SER A 421 -16.32 -11.94 -26.94
CA SER A 421 -16.16 -12.19 -28.38
C SER A 421 -15.08 -13.22 -28.68
N ALA A 422 -13.98 -13.26 -27.90
CA ALA A 422 -12.95 -14.28 -28.05
C ALA A 422 -13.46 -15.68 -27.65
N ASN A 423 -14.21 -15.81 -26.55
CA ASN A 423 -14.81 -17.07 -26.13
C ASN A 423 -15.89 -17.53 -27.12
N GLU A 424 -16.75 -16.63 -27.61
CA GLU A 424 -17.72 -16.93 -28.66
C GLU A 424 -17.04 -17.40 -29.96
N PHE A 425 -15.87 -16.82 -30.29
CA PHE A 425 -15.07 -17.23 -31.44
C PHE A 425 -14.34 -18.56 -31.21
N GLU A 426 -13.84 -18.83 -30.00
CA GLU A 426 -13.26 -20.11 -29.60
C GLU A 426 -14.30 -21.23 -29.65
N ASP A 427 -15.48 -21.01 -29.05
CA ASP A 427 -16.63 -21.92 -29.14
C ASP A 427 -17.03 -22.19 -30.59
N TYR A 428 -16.99 -21.16 -31.45
CA TYR A 428 -17.24 -21.30 -32.88
C TYR A 428 -16.15 -22.13 -33.60
N ILE A 429 -14.87 -21.96 -33.26
CA ILE A 429 -13.76 -22.77 -33.82
C ILE A 429 -13.86 -24.22 -33.37
N GLU A 430 -14.07 -24.47 -32.08
CA GLU A 430 -14.17 -25.83 -31.53
C GLU A 430 -15.45 -26.54 -32.03
N GLY A 431 -16.57 -25.81 -32.15
CA GLY A 431 -17.78 -26.32 -32.78
C GLY A 431 -17.56 -26.76 -34.24
N ARG A 432 -16.68 -26.07 -34.99
CA ARG A 432 -16.28 -26.47 -36.35
C ARG A 432 -15.32 -27.65 -36.40
N ARG A 433 -14.53 -27.89 -35.35
CA ARG A 433 -13.67 -29.09 -35.22
C ARG A 433 -14.47 -30.36 -34.96
N THR A 434 -15.60 -30.24 -34.25
CA THR A 434 -16.47 -31.39 -33.94
C THR A 434 -17.38 -31.81 -35.10
N THR A 435 -17.56 -30.97 -36.11
CA THR A 435 -18.26 -31.36 -37.34
C THR A 435 -17.34 -32.24 -38.18
N ARG A 436 -17.55 -33.56 -38.15
CA ARG A 436 -16.95 -34.50 -39.11
C ARG A 436 -17.32 -34.02 -40.51
N VAL A 437 -16.38 -33.38 -41.20
CA VAL A 437 -16.49 -33.17 -42.64
C VAL A 437 -16.31 -34.55 -43.26
N GLU A 438 -17.41 -35.22 -43.60
CA GLU A 438 -17.36 -36.32 -44.57
C GLU A 438 -16.88 -35.72 -45.88
N LEU A 439 -15.59 -35.86 -46.15
CA LEU A 439 -15.06 -35.71 -47.49
C LEU A 439 -15.64 -36.86 -48.31
N MET A 440 -16.73 -36.58 -49.04
CA MET A 440 -17.14 -37.43 -50.15
C MET A 440 -16.02 -37.39 -51.19
N LEU A 441 -15.26 -38.48 -51.28
CA LEU A 441 -14.31 -38.77 -52.35
C LEU A 441 -15.03 -39.40 -53.53
#